data_AF-A0A7X5CVA5-F1
#
_entry.id   AF-A0A7X5CVA5-F1
#
_cell.length_a   1.000
_cell.length_b   1.000
_cell.length_c   1.000
_cell.angle_alpha   90.00
_cell.angle_beta   90.00
_cell.angle_gamma   90.00
#
_symmetry.space_group_name_H-M   'P 1'
#
loop_
_entity.id
_entity.type
_entity.pdbx_description
1 polymer ?
#
loop_
_entity_poly.entity_id
_entity_poly.type
_entity_poly.pdbx_seq_one_letter_code
_entity_poly.pdbx_strand_id
1 'polypeptide(L)'
;METVLDLLNELEETLDNSRAVPFSNRVSVDKEELYEIITEIRMKLPNELKQSKWVIEERNKILIDAQKEADEIVKNAEERVKRMVDENEVTKMAHEQAAEIVDYAKKTSKELRVSAMEYAEDVLSSAQERLRELKNVVYDESMKTDQYFGDTLSVLSENIQELRLGR
;
A
#
# COMPACT_ATOMS: atom_id res chain seq x y z
N MET A 1 50.53 -35.00 -19.29
CA MET A 1 50.92 -34.49 -17.96
C MET A 1 50.37 -35.49 -16.99
N GLU A 2 51.23 -36.27 -16.35
CA GLU A 2 50.82 -37.19 -15.29
C GLU A 2 50.32 -36.39 -14.10
N THR A 3 49.10 -36.72 -13.69
CA THR A 3 48.47 -36.21 -12.48
C THR A 3 49.10 -36.86 -11.26
N VAL A 4 48.87 -36.29 -10.07
CA VAL A 4 49.31 -36.94 -8.83
C VAL A 4 48.69 -38.33 -8.67
N LEU A 5 47.49 -38.55 -9.22
CA LEU A 5 46.86 -39.86 -9.21
C LEU A 5 47.62 -40.87 -10.08
N ASP A 6 48.13 -40.44 -11.24
CA ASP A 6 48.94 -41.28 -12.11
C ASP A 6 50.25 -41.70 -11.42
N LEU A 7 50.92 -40.77 -10.73
CA LEU A 7 52.14 -41.06 -9.96
C LEU A 7 51.87 -41.95 -8.72
N LEU A 8 50.69 -41.83 -8.11
CA LEU A 8 50.28 -42.73 -7.03
C LEU A 8 50.00 -44.15 -7.54
N ASN A 9 49.39 -44.28 -8.72
CA ASN A 9 49.19 -45.58 -9.37
C ASN A 9 50.53 -46.21 -9.77
N GLU A 10 51.47 -45.41 -10.29
CA GLU A 10 52.83 -45.87 -10.61
C GLU A 10 53.56 -46.34 -9.34
N LEU A 11 53.47 -45.58 -8.24
CA LEU A 11 54.02 -46.01 -6.95
C LEU A 11 53.43 -47.36 -6.48
N GLU A 12 52.12 -47.54 -6.64
CA GLU A 12 51.42 -48.77 -6.26
C GLU A 12 51.85 -49.95 -7.16
N GLU A 13 51.99 -49.73 -8.46
CA GLU A 13 52.46 -50.72 -9.43
C GLU A 13 53.93 -51.12 -9.20
N THR A 14 54.81 -50.17 -8.86
CA THR A 14 56.21 -50.46 -8.48
C THR A 14 56.27 -51.31 -7.20
N LEU A 15 55.37 -51.08 -6.24
CA LEU A 15 55.28 -51.89 -5.02
C LEU A 15 54.73 -53.29 -5.31
N ASP A 16 53.71 -53.44 -6.15
CA ASP A 16 53.11 -54.73 -6.48
C ASP A 16 54.04 -55.62 -7.32
N ASN A 17 54.84 -55.04 -8.20
CA ASN A 17 55.78 -55.76 -9.06
C ASN A 17 57.14 -56.08 -8.39
N SER A 18 57.32 -55.66 -7.13
CA SER A 18 58.60 -55.77 -6.44
C SER A 18 58.85 -57.18 -5.85
N ARG A 19 60.13 -57.57 -5.75
CA ARG A 19 60.48 -58.96 -5.39
C ARG A 19 60.20 -59.25 -3.92
N ALA A 20 59.34 -60.22 -3.64
CA ALA A 20 59.09 -60.68 -2.28
C ALA A 20 60.34 -61.33 -1.66
N VAL A 21 60.63 -60.98 -0.40
CA VAL A 21 61.76 -61.55 0.36
C VAL A 21 61.30 -62.85 1.03
N PRO A 22 61.96 -64.01 0.77
CA PRO A 22 61.55 -65.32 1.29
C PRO A 22 61.39 -65.33 2.82
N PHE A 23 60.35 -66.00 3.30
CA PHE A 23 60.01 -66.09 4.73
C PHE A 23 59.69 -64.75 5.43
N SER A 24 59.30 -63.71 4.68
CA SER A 24 58.86 -62.43 5.24
C SER A 24 57.72 -61.78 4.43
N ASN A 25 56.98 -60.86 5.04
CA ASN A 25 56.00 -59.99 4.34
C ASN A 25 56.67 -58.72 3.76
N ARG A 26 57.97 -58.77 3.44
CA ARG A 26 58.71 -57.61 2.93
C ARG A 26 58.95 -57.76 1.43
N VAL A 27 58.88 -56.65 0.72
CA VAL A 27 59.22 -56.56 -0.70
C VAL A 27 60.52 -55.77 -0.88
N SER A 28 61.31 -56.16 -1.86
CA SER A 28 62.56 -55.50 -2.25
C SER A 28 62.27 -54.54 -3.39
N VAL A 29 62.36 -53.24 -3.10
CA VAL A 29 62.08 -52.14 -4.03
C VAL A 29 63.36 -51.38 -4.35
N ASP A 30 63.43 -50.80 -5.55
CA ASP A 30 64.47 -49.83 -5.86
C ASP A 30 64.20 -48.56 -5.06
N LYS A 31 65.17 -48.16 -4.25
CA LYS A 31 65.06 -47.01 -3.39
C LYS A 31 65.08 -45.71 -4.22
N GLU A 32 65.89 -45.64 -5.25
CA GLU A 32 66.05 -44.43 -6.07
C GLU A 32 64.77 -44.14 -6.85
N GLU A 33 64.22 -45.16 -7.52
CA GLU A 33 62.93 -45.08 -8.24
C GLU A 33 61.77 -44.64 -7.32
N LEU A 34 61.65 -45.24 -6.14
CA LEU A 34 60.59 -44.89 -5.19
C LEU A 34 60.71 -43.44 -4.68
N TYR A 35 61.94 -42.98 -4.44
CA TYR A 35 62.18 -41.60 -4.00
C TYR A 35 61.90 -40.58 -5.11
N GLU A 36 62.14 -40.93 -6.38
CA GLU A 36 61.80 -40.09 -7.53
C GLU A 36 60.29 -39.88 -7.65
N ILE A 37 59.51 -40.97 -7.64
CA ILE A 37 58.04 -40.91 -7.69
C ILE A 37 57.47 -40.08 -6.53
N ILE A 38 57.94 -40.34 -5.30
CA ILE A 38 57.53 -39.56 -4.11
C ILE A 38 57.88 -38.08 -4.24
N THR A 39 59.05 -37.76 -4.80
CA THR A 39 59.49 -36.37 -4.98
C THR A 39 58.60 -35.66 -6.00
N GLU A 40 58.24 -36.34 -7.08
CA GLU A 40 57.36 -35.78 -8.10
C GLU A 40 55.94 -35.55 -7.58
N ILE A 41 55.38 -36.49 -6.81
CA ILE A 41 54.12 -36.32 -6.09
C ILE A 41 54.18 -35.09 -5.19
N ARG A 42 55.26 -34.93 -4.41
CA ARG A 42 55.43 -33.78 -3.52
C ARG A 42 55.54 -32.45 -4.25
N MET A 43 56.05 -32.43 -5.47
CA MET A 43 56.14 -31.22 -6.29
C MET A 43 54.80 -30.86 -6.95
N LYS A 44 54.03 -31.85 -7.42
CA LYS A 44 52.76 -31.62 -8.15
C LYS A 44 51.53 -31.46 -7.25
N LEU A 45 51.46 -32.20 -6.14
CA LEU A 45 50.30 -32.21 -5.23
C LEU A 45 49.90 -30.83 -4.67
N PRO A 46 50.83 -29.96 -4.23
CA PRO A 46 50.46 -28.64 -3.73
C PRO A 46 49.76 -27.77 -4.78
N ASN A 47 50.20 -27.86 -6.05
CA ASN A 47 49.63 -27.08 -7.15
C ASN A 47 48.23 -27.60 -7.54
N GLU A 48 48.04 -28.92 -7.64
CA GLU A 48 46.72 -29.51 -7.93
C GLU A 48 45.69 -29.20 -6.82
N LEU A 49 46.10 -29.26 -5.56
CA LEU A 49 45.23 -28.89 -4.43
C LEU A 49 44.89 -27.39 -4.45
N LYS A 50 45.85 -26.53 -4.77
CA LYS A 50 45.61 -25.09 -4.90
C LYS A 50 44.64 -24.78 -6.04
N GLN A 51 44.83 -25.42 -7.19
CA GLN A 51 43.95 -25.26 -8.34
C GLN A 51 42.52 -25.74 -8.02
N SER A 52 42.39 -26.88 -7.34
CA SER A 52 41.08 -27.41 -6.93
C SER A 52 40.34 -26.46 -5.97
N LYS A 53 41.05 -25.91 -4.97
CA LYS A 53 40.48 -24.90 -4.07
C LYS A 53 40.04 -23.64 -4.82
N TRP A 54 40.89 -23.16 -5.73
CA TRP A 54 40.57 -21.99 -6.54
C TRP A 54 39.33 -22.20 -7.41
N VAL A 55 39.17 -23.37 -8.05
CA VAL A 55 37.97 -23.70 -8.83
C VAL A 55 36.71 -23.67 -7.97
N ILE A 56 36.77 -24.17 -6.72
CA ILE A 56 35.64 -24.15 -5.80
C ILE A 56 35.30 -22.71 -5.37
N GLU A 57 36.31 -21.90 -5.05
CA GLU A 57 36.13 -20.49 -4.69
C GLU A 57 35.54 -19.68 -5.85
N GLU A 58 36.07 -19.86 -7.07
CA GLU A 58 35.58 -19.16 -8.26
C GLU A 58 34.15 -19.59 -8.60
N ARG A 59 33.83 -20.88 -8.48
CA ARG A 59 32.45 -21.37 -8.65
C ARG A 59 31.49 -20.70 -7.66
N ASN A 60 31.87 -20.60 -6.39
CA ASN A 60 31.03 -19.96 -5.38
C ASN A 60 30.84 -18.47 -5.67
N LYS A 61 31.90 -17.79 -6.11
CA LYS A 61 31.83 -16.39 -6.53
C LYS A 61 30.87 -16.20 -7.70
N ILE A 62 30.98 -17.02 -8.74
CA ILE A 62 30.08 -17.00 -9.91
C ILE A 62 28.62 -17.18 -9.46
N LEU A 63 28.35 -18.11 -8.52
CA LEU A 63 26.99 -18.33 -8.02
C LEU A 63 26.44 -17.12 -7.26
N ILE A 64 27.24 -16.48 -6.42
CA ILE A 64 26.84 -15.29 -5.67
C ILE A 64 26.58 -14.13 -6.63
N ASP A 65 27.47 -13.91 -7.60
CA ASP A 65 27.34 -12.84 -8.58
C ASP A 65 26.08 -13.06 -9.45
N ALA A 66 25.84 -14.29 -9.91
CA ALA A 66 24.65 -14.65 -10.66
C ALA A 66 23.35 -14.48 -9.85
N GLN A 67 23.35 -14.84 -8.57
CA GLN A 67 22.19 -14.61 -7.70
C GLN A 67 21.92 -13.13 -7.53
N LYS A 68 22.97 -12.33 -7.31
CA LYS A 68 22.83 -10.87 -7.17
C LYS A 68 22.31 -10.23 -8.46
N GLU A 69 22.81 -10.65 -9.61
CA GLU A 69 22.34 -10.17 -10.91
C GLU A 69 20.86 -10.54 -11.14
N ALA A 70 20.46 -11.77 -10.79
CA ALA A 70 19.07 -12.20 -10.86
C ALA A 70 18.15 -11.32 -9.97
N ASP A 71 18.56 -11.06 -8.73
CA ASP A 71 17.81 -10.21 -7.80
C ASP A 71 17.69 -8.77 -8.33
N GLU A 72 18.77 -8.23 -8.91
CA GLU A 72 18.76 -6.91 -9.55
C GLU A 72 17.83 -6.87 -10.77
N ILE A 73 17.81 -7.92 -11.60
CA ILE A 73 16.90 -8.02 -12.76
C ILE A 73 15.44 -8.01 -12.29
N VAL A 74 15.09 -8.81 -11.28
CA VAL A 74 13.72 -8.87 -10.75
C VAL A 74 13.30 -7.50 -10.21
N LYS A 75 14.14 -6.87 -9.39
CA LYS A 75 13.86 -5.54 -8.85
C LYS A 75 13.64 -4.50 -9.96
N ASN A 76 14.52 -4.48 -10.97
CA ASN A 76 14.40 -3.55 -12.08
C ASN A 76 13.13 -3.80 -12.91
N ALA A 77 12.72 -5.06 -13.08
CA ALA A 77 11.49 -5.42 -13.77
C ALA A 77 10.25 -4.94 -12.99
N GLU A 78 10.20 -5.16 -11.68
CA GLU A 78 9.12 -4.70 -10.81
C GLU A 78 8.96 -3.17 -10.87
N GLU A 79 10.07 -2.43 -10.76
CA GLU A 79 10.05 -0.97 -10.87
C GLU A 79 9.56 -0.50 -12.24
N ARG A 80 9.96 -1.19 -13.32
CA ARG A 80 9.52 -0.86 -14.68
C ARG A 80 8.03 -1.13 -14.88
N VAL A 81 7.52 -2.24 -14.34
CA VAL A 81 6.08 -2.56 -14.37
C VAL A 81 5.28 -1.49 -13.63
N LYS A 82 5.73 -1.09 -12.44
CA LYS A 82 5.07 -0.02 -11.69
C LYS A 82 5.00 1.29 -12.49
N ARG A 83 6.11 1.71 -13.09
CA ARG A 83 6.14 2.89 -13.98
C ARG A 83 5.21 2.74 -15.18
N MET A 84 5.19 1.57 -15.84
CA MET A 84 4.30 1.33 -16.99
C MET A 84 2.82 1.37 -16.60
N VAL A 85 2.45 0.97 -15.38
CA VAL A 85 1.07 1.06 -14.88
C VAL A 85 0.71 2.51 -14.55
N ASP A 86 1.61 3.24 -13.89
CA ASP A 86 1.39 4.65 -13.53
C ASP A 86 1.34 5.55 -14.79
N GLU A 87 2.21 5.28 -15.77
CA GLU A 87 2.26 5.95 -17.08
C GLU A 87 1.22 5.41 -18.06
N ASN A 88 0.48 4.36 -17.70
CA ASN A 88 -0.56 3.84 -18.58
C ASN A 88 -1.64 4.90 -18.75
N GLU A 89 -1.93 5.27 -19.99
CA GLU A 89 -2.98 6.22 -20.34
C GLU A 89 -4.32 5.83 -19.69
N VAL A 90 -4.60 4.54 -19.49
CA VAL A 90 -5.81 4.08 -18.77
C VAL A 90 -5.82 4.55 -17.31
N THR A 91 -4.70 4.45 -16.60
CA THR A 91 -4.58 4.90 -15.20
C THR A 91 -4.71 6.41 -15.10
N LYS A 92 -4.07 7.14 -16.02
CA LYS A 92 -4.17 8.60 -16.09
C LYS A 92 -5.60 9.06 -16.39
N MET A 93 -6.25 8.47 -17.41
CA MET A 93 -7.66 8.74 -17.73
C MET A 93 -8.58 8.40 -16.57
N ALA A 94 -8.33 7.31 -15.85
CA ALA A 94 -9.10 6.95 -14.66
C ALA A 94 -8.97 7.99 -13.55
N HIS A 95 -7.77 8.53 -13.32
CA HIS A 95 -7.55 9.63 -12.37
C HIS A 95 -8.24 10.93 -12.80
N GLU A 96 -8.16 11.28 -14.08
CA GLU A 96 -8.86 12.46 -14.63
C GLU A 96 -10.38 12.32 -14.48
N GLN A 97 -10.96 11.19 -14.87
CA GLN A 97 -12.39 10.92 -14.69
C GLN A 97 -12.81 10.94 -13.21
N ALA A 98 -12.01 10.35 -12.32
CA ALA A 98 -12.30 10.40 -10.88
C ALA A 98 -12.29 11.84 -10.35
N ALA A 99 -11.36 12.67 -10.80
CA ALA A 99 -11.30 14.08 -10.44
C ALA A 99 -12.53 14.84 -10.95
N GLU A 100 -12.94 14.60 -12.20
CA GLU A 100 -14.16 15.19 -12.79
C GLU A 100 -15.43 14.79 -12.03
N ILE A 101 -15.57 13.51 -11.66
CA ILE A 101 -16.72 13.03 -10.88
C ILE A 101 -16.79 13.74 -9.53
N VAL A 102 -15.65 13.90 -8.84
CA VAL A 102 -15.59 14.58 -7.55
C VAL A 102 -15.93 16.06 -7.70
N ASP A 103 -15.44 16.73 -8.73
CA ASP A 103 -15.74 18.14 -8.96
C ASP A 103 -17.22 18.35 -9.30
N TYR A 104 -17.78 17.51 -10.17
CA TYR A 104 -19.19 17.49 -10.50
C TYR A 104 -20.07 17.25 -9.26
N ALA A 105 -19.71 16.29 -8.41
CA ALA A 105 -20.42 16.00 -7.17
C ALA A 105 -20.39 17.18 -6.20
N LYS A 106 -19.25 17.88 -6.08
CA LYS A 106 -19.11 19.08 -5.25
C LYS A 106 -19.97 20.23 -5.77
N LYS A 107 -19.95 20.46 -7.09
CA LYS A 107 -20.77 21.50 -7.74
C LYS A 107 -22.26 21.23 -7.52
N THR A 108 -22.70 20.01 -7.81
CA THR A 108 -24.10 19.59 -7.62
C THR A 108 -24.53 19.72 -6.15
N SER A 109 -23.67 19.33 -5.21
CA SER A 109 -23.96 19.46 -3.78
C SER A 109 -24.09 20.92 -3.34
N LYS A 110 -23.27 21.82 -3.90
CA LYS A 110 -23.36 23.26 -3.63
C LYS A 110 -24.65 23.84 -4.20
N GLU A 111 -25.01 23.49 -5.43
CA GLU A 111 -26.26 23.90 -6.07
C GLU A 111 -27.47 23.41 -5.26
N LEU A 112 -27.51 22.13 -4.88
CA LEU A 112 -28.58 21.57 -4.06
C LEU A 112 -28.72 22.30 -2.72
N ARG A 113 -27.61 22.64 -2.07
CA ARG A 113 -27.63 23.38 -0.81
C ARG A 113 -28.20 24.79 -0.98
N VAL A 114 -27.84 25.48 -2.07
CA VAL A 114 -28.37 26.82 -2.36
C VAL A 114 -29.86 26.73 -2.62
N SER A 115 -30.30 25.83 -3.50
CA SER A 115 -31.73 25.65 -3.80
C SER A 115 -32.56 25.23 -2.58
N ALA A 116 -32.00 24.39 -1.69
CA ALA A 116 -32.66 24.03 -0.44
C ALA A 116 -32.79 25.23 0.51
N MET A 117 -31.79 26.11 0.56
CA MET A 117 -31.84 27.34 1.37
C MET A 117 -32.87 28.32 0.81
N GLU A 118 -32.89 28.52 -0.51
CA GLU A 118 -33.87 29.38 -1.19
C GLU A 118 -35.30 28.87 -0.94
N TYR A 119 -35.53 27.57 -1.05
CA TYR A 119 -36.81 26.97 -0.73
C TYR A 119 -37.21 27.17 0.75
N ALA A 120 -36.27 26.96 1.68
CA ALA A 120 -36.53 27.19 3.09
C ALA A 120 -36.87 28.65 3.39
N GLU A 121 -36.18 29.59 2.74
CA GLU A 121 -36.45 31.03 2.86
C GLU A 121 -37.85 31.39 2.34
N ASP A 122 -38.27 30.85 1.19
CA ASP A 122 -39.60 31.06 0.63
C ASP A 122 -40.71 30.54 1.55
N VAL A 123 -40.54 29.32 2.09
CA VAL A 123 -41.49 28.72 3.05
C VAL A 123 -41.57 29.55 4.33
N LEU A 124 -40.43 29.98 4.87
CA LEU A 124 -40.38 30.80 6.08
C LEU A 124 -40.96 32.19 5.86
N SER A 125 -40.70 32.81 4.72
CA SER A 125 -41.28 34.11 4.33
C SER A 125 -42.79 34.02 4.23
N SER A 126 -43.30 32.99 3.54
CA SER A 126 -44.74 32.71 3.43
C SER A 126 -45.39 32.48 4.81
N ALA A 127 -44.70 31.76 5.71
CA ALA A 127 -45.19 31.55 7.07
C ALA A 127 -45.21 32.86 7.88
N GLN A 128 -44.19 33.71 7.75
CA GLN A 128 -44.13 35.02 8.39
C GLN A 128 -45.25 35.94 7.93
N GLU A 129 -45.56 35.96 6.63
CA GLU A 129 -46.64 36.75 6.06
C GLU A 129 -48.00 36.32 6.62
N ARG A 130 -48.29 35.02 6.60
CA ARG A 130 -49.52 34.45 7.19
C ARG A 130 -49.65 34.76 8.68
N LEU A 131 -48.55 34.71 9.44
CA LEU A 131 -48.55 35.08 10.85
C LEU A 131 -48.86 36.56 11.06
N ARG A 132 -48.35 37.46 10.20
CA ARG A 132 -48.68 38.88 10.25
C ARG A 132 -50.15 39.14 9.94
N GLU A 133 -50.70 38.47 8.94
CA GLU A 133 -52.13 38.54 8.61
C GLU A 133 -53.00 38.09 9.78
N LEU A 134 -52.71 36.90 10.34
CA LEU A 134 -53.43 36.38 11.51
C LEU A 134 -53.35 37.32 12.70
N LYS A 135 -52.17 37.90 12.96
CA LYS A 135 -51.99 38.89 14.02
C LYS A 135 -52.90 40.11 13.81
N ASN A 136 -52.98 40.63 12.59
CA ASN A 136 -53.84 41.77 12.28
C ASN A 136 -55.32 41.43 12.46
N VAL A 137 -55.76 40.25 12.03
CA VAL A 137 -57.14 39.77 12.27
C VAL A 137 -57.45 39.72 13.76
N VAL A 138 -56.54 39.18 14.58
CA VAL A 138 -56.72 39.13 16.05
C VAL A 138 -56.80 40.54 16.65
N TYR A 139 -55.97 41.48 16.20
CA TYR A 139 -56.04 42.87 16.67
C TYR A 139 -57.37 43.53 16.31
N ASP A 140 -57.84 43.38 15.06
CA ASP A 140 -59.10 43.96 14.60
C ASP A 140 -60.30 43.40 15.38
N GLU A 141 -60.33 42.08 15.62
CA GLU A 141 -61.39 41.44 16.42
C GLU A 141 -61.33 41.88 17.89
N SER A 142 -60.14 42.06 18.46
CA SER A 142 -59.98 42.60 19.81
C SER A 142 -60.54 44.02 19.90
N MET A 143 -60.24 44.90 18.93
CA MET A 143 -60.77 46.27 18.92
C MET A 143 -62.29 46.30 18.80
N LYS A 144 -62.89 45.45 17.94
CA LYS A 144 -64.35 45.33 17.84
C LYS A 144 -64.97 44.85 19.15
N THR A 145 -64.31 43.90 19.82
CA THR A 145 -64.75 43.36 21.11
C THR A 145 -64.71 44.45 22.19
N ASP A 146 -63.62 45.22 22.27
CA ASP A 146 -63.49 46.34 23.20
C ASP A 146 -64.54 47.42 22.93
N GLN A 147 -64.79 47.74 21.65
CA GLN A 147 -65.85 48.69 21.26
C GLN A 147 -67.23 48.20 21.68
N TYR A 148 -67.55 46.92 21.44
CA TYR A 148 -68.83 46.32 21.86
C TYR A 148 -69.03 46.42 23.37
N PHE A 149 -68.00 46.13 24.18
CA PHE A 149 -68.09 46.30 25.63
C PHE A 149 -68.28 47.76 26.02
N GLY A 150 -67.58 48.69 25.38
CA GLY A 150 -67.75 50.13 25.59
C GLY A 150 -69.18 50.60 25.33
N ASP A 151 -69.72 50.24 24.16
CA ASP A 151 -71.09 50.58 23.76
C ASP A 151 -72.11 49.99 24.75
N THR A 152 -71.94 48.73 25.13
CA THR A 152 -72.83 48.06 26.10
C THR A 152 -72.78 48.72 27.48
N LEU A 153 -71.58 49.12 27.95
CA LEU A 153 -71.42 49.83 29.22
C LEU A 153 -72.06 51.22 29.19
N SER A 154 -71.97 51.93 28.06
CA SER A 154 -72.64 53.23 27.89
C SER A 154 -74.15 53.10 28.03
N VAL A 155 -74.75 52.14 27.30
CA VAL A 155 -76.21 51.86 27.37
C VAL A 155 -76.63 51.47 28.79
N LEU A 156 -75.84 50.64 29.49
CA LEU A 156 -76.13 50.30 30.88
C LEU A 156 -76.06 51.52 31.81
N SER A 157 -75.10 52.43 31.59
CA SER A 157 -74.97 53.66 32.37
C SER A 157 -76.17 54.59 32.17
N GLU A 158 -76.60 54.78 30.93
CA GLU A 158 -77.81 55.54 30.57
C GLU A 158 -79.05 54.96 31.23
N ASN A 159 -79.29 53.65 31.07
CA ASN A 159 -80.42 52.96 31.70
C ASN A 159 -80.41 53.13 33.24
N ILE A 160 -79.25 53.05 33.89
CA ILE A 160 -79.11 53.28 35.33
C ILE A 160 -79.45 54.73 35.71
N GLN A 161 -79.05 55.71 34.89
CA GLN A 161 -79.39 57.12 35.12
C GLN A 161 -80.89 57.38 34.96
N GLU A 162 -81.52 56.85 33.92
CA GLU A 162 -82.97 56.98 33.69
C GLU A 162 -83.77 56.39 34.86
N LEU A 163 -83.40 55.20 35.35
CA LEU A 163 -84.04 54.58 36.52
C LEU A 163 -83.91 55.41 37.80
N ARG A 164 -82.85 56.22 37.93
CA ARG A 164 -82.65 57.13 39.06
C ARG A 164 -83.48 58.41 38.94
N LEU A 165 -83.72 58.89 37.73
CA LEU A 165 -84.50 60.10 37.45
C LEU A 165 -86.01 59.84 37.36
N GLY A 166 -86.43 58.60 37.07
CA GLY A 166 -87.82 58.18 36.96
C GLY A 166 -88.55 57.88 38.28
N ARG A 167 -88.14 58.50 39.39
CA ARG A 167 -88.89 58.53 40.67
C ARG A 167 -89.29 59.95 41.04
#